data_AF-A0A429XW77-F1
#
_entry.id   AF-A0A429XW77-F1
#
_cell.length_a   1.000
_cell.length_b   1.000
_cell.length_c   1.000
_cell.angle_alpha   90.00
_cell.angle_beta   90.00
_cell.angle_gamma   90.00
#
_symmetry.space_group_name_H-M   'P 1'
#
loop_
_entity.id
_entity.type
_entity.pdbx_description
1 polymer ?
#
loop_
_entity_poly.entity_id
_entity_poly.type
_entity_poly.pdbx_seq_one_letter_code
_entity_poly.pdbx_strand_id
1 'polypeptide(L)' 'MVIKVVPYSSLWVKVFQEEANIIKDRLKEKCLDIYHIGSTSVYGLIAKPSVDILCIVDKLNDSLILE' A
#
# COMPACT_ATOMS: atom_id res chain seq x y z
N MET A 1 1.24 25.14 2.76
CA MET A 1 1.41 24.08 1.75
C MET A 1 0.03 23.59 1.33
N VAL A 2 -0.28 23.56 0.03
CA VAL A 2 -1.60 23.11 -0.46
C VAL A 2 -1.52 21.63 -0.84
N ILE A 3 -2.42 20.81 -0.30
CA ILE A 3 -2.52 19.39 -0.69
C ILE A 3 -3.43 19.29 -1.91
N LYS A 4 -2.90 18.75 -3.02
CA LYS A 4 -3.67 18.51 -4.24
C LYS A 4 -4.41 17.17 -4.13
N VAL A 5 -5.73 17.23 -4.25
CA VAL A 5 -6.58 16.06 -4.45
C VAL A 5 -6.95 15.94 -5.93
N VAL A 6 -7.01 14.71 -6.45
CA VAL A 6 -7.23 14.42 -7.88
C VAL A 6 -8.31 13.34 -8.04
N PRO A 7 -8.98 13.26 -9.20
CA PRO A 7 -9.91 12.18 -9.50
C PRO A 7 -9.25 10.81 -9.37
N TYR A 8 -10.09 9.80 -9.13
CA TYR A 8 -9.64 8.42 -9.05
C TYR A 8 -8.79 8.02 -10.26
N SER A 9 -7.68 7.33 -10.00
CA SER A 9 -6.80 6.79 -11.04
C SER A 9 -6.63 5.29 -10.86
N SER A 10 -6.92 4.52 -11.91
CA SER A 10 -6.66 3.07 -11.93
C SER A 10 -5.17 2.72 -11.81
N LEU A 11 -4.27 3.69 -11.99
CA LEU A 11 -2.84 3.52 -11.73
C LEU A 11 -2.56 3.27 -10.25
N TRP A 12 -3.39 3.73 -9.32
CA TRP A 12 -3.19 3.47 -7.89
C TRP A 12 -3.24 1.98 -7.56
N VAL A 13 -4.10 1.22 -8.24
CA VAL A 13 -4.17 -0.24 -8.11
C VAL A 13 -2.87 -0.89 -8.59
N LYS A 14 -2.31 -0.40 -9.70
CA LYS A 14 -1.04 -0.92 -10.25
C LYS A 14 0.13 -0.62 -9.32
N VAL A 15 0.24 0.62 -8.84
CA VAL A 15 1.27 1.04 -7.88
C VAL A 15 1.17 0.22 -6.59
N PHE A 16 -0.04 0.01 -6.07
CA PHE A 16 -0.25 -0.90 -4.94
C PHE A 16 0.28 -2.31 -5.23
N GLN A 17 -0.05 -2.89 -6.38
CA GLN A 17 0.38 -4.25 -6.73
C GLN A 17 1.92 -4.35 -6.83
N GLU A 18 2.57 -3.37 -7.44
CA GLU A 18 4.03 -3.32 -7.58
C GLU A 18 4.71 -3.24 -6.21
N GLU A 19 4.30 -2.29 -5.36
CA GLU A 19 4.86 -2.12 -4.01
C GLU A 19 4.53 -3.31 -3.10
N ALA A 20 3.30 -3.85 -3.19
CA ALA A 20 2.90 -5.02 -2.41
C ALA A 20 3.75 -6.24 -2.75
N ASN A 21 4.11 -6.43 -4.02
CA ASN A 21 5.01 -7.52 -4.42
C ASN A 21 6.41 -7.34 -3.85
N ILE A 22 6.97 -6.12 -3.90
CA ILE A 22 8.27 -5.82 -3.30
C ILE A 22 8.27 -6.10 -1.78
N ILE A 23 7.22 -5.68 -1.07
CA ILE A 23 7.06 -5.91 0.37
C ILE A 23 6.95 -7.41 0.66
N LYS A 24 6.14 -8.16 -0.10
CA LYS A 24 6.01 -9.62 0.04
C LYS A 24 7.33 -10.33 -0.23
N ASP A 25 8.08 -9.93 -1.25
CA ASP A 25 9.35 -10.58 -1.58
C ASP A 25 10.42 -10.36 -0.51
N ARG A 26 10.45 -9.18 0.13
CA ARG A 26 11.35 -8.90 1.27
C ARG A 26 10.96 -9.67 2.53
N LEU A 27 9.67 -9.73 2.85
CA LEU A 27 9.17 -10.38 4.07
C LEU A 27 9.00 -11.90 3.94
N LYS A 28 8.82 -12.41 2.72
CA LYS A 28 8.57 -13.82 2.41
C LYS A 28 7.42 -14.39 3.27
N GLU A 29 7.65 -15.51 3.94
CA GLU A 29 6.69 -16.18 4.83
C GLU A 29 6.24 -15.35 6.03
N LYS A 30 6.93 -14.23 6.33
CA LYS A 30 6.58 -13.34 7.44
C LYS A 30 5.44 -12.39 7.09
N CYS A 31 5.15 -12.19 5.80
CA CYS A 31 3.99 -11.45 5.34
C CYS A 31 2.77 -12.38 5.34
N LEU A 32 1.93 -12.24 6.36
CA LEU A 32 0.71 -13.04 6.50
C LEU A 32 -0.37 -12.55 5.54
N ASP A 33 -0.46 -11.23 5.34
CA ASP A 33 -1.40 -10.62 4.40
C ASP A 33 -0.99 -9.20 4.01
N ILE A 34 -1.57 -8.67 2.92
CA ILE A 34 -1.34 -7.29 2.50
C ILE A 34 -2.56 -6.69 1.80
N TYR A 35 -2.87 -5.44 2.12
CA TYR A 35 -4.08 -4.75 1.68
C TYR A 35 -3.79 -3.35 1.17
N HIS A 36 -4.50 -2.96 0.11
CA HIS A 36 -4.60 -1.57 -0.32
C HIS A 36 -5.62 -0.87 0.57
N ILE A 37 -5.17 0.06 1.41
CA ILE A 37 -6.03 0.83 2.31
C ILE A 37 -6.02 2.32 1.94
N GLY A 38 -6.75 3.13 2.70
CA GLY A 38 -6.84 4.56 2.47
C GLY A 38 -7.74 4.94 1.29
N SER A 39 -7.82 6.24 0.98
CA SER A 39 -8.76 6.74 -0.02
C SER A 39 -8.46 6.27 -1.44
N THR A 40 -7.19 5.96 -1.77
CA THR A 40 -6.81 5.51 -3.12
C THR A 40 -7.21 4.07 -3.41
N SER A 41 -7.62 3.29 -2.40
CA SER A 41 -8.15 1.93 -2.59
C SER A 41 -9.66 1.91 -2.91
N VAL A 42 -10.35 3.03 -2.74
CA VAL A 42 -11.79 3.15 -3.00
C VAL A 42 -12.01 3.60 -4.45
N TYR A 43 -12.58 2.71 -5.26
CA TYR A 43 -12.91 3.01 -6.65
C TYR A 43 -13.79 4.27 -6.76
N GLY A 44 -13.38 5.20 -7.65
CA GLY A 44 -14.12 6.43 -7.93
C GLY A 44 -13.93 7.56 -6.92
N LEU A 45 -13.22 7.33 -5.81
CA LEU A 45 -13.00 8.36 -4.79
C LEU A 45 -11.92 9.37 -5.22
N ILE A 46 -12.23 10.66 -5.05
CA ILE A 46 -11.25 11.76 -5.21
C ILE A 46 -10.33 11.75 -4.00
N ALA A 47 -9.02 11.71 -4.22
CA ALA A 47 -8.05 11.53 -3.15
C ALA A 47 -6.74 12.28 -3.40
N LYS A 48 -5.93 12.45 -2.35
CA LYS A 48 -4.50 12.76 -2.50
C LYS A 48 -3.85 11.56 -3.22
N PRO A 49 -2.96 11.75 -4.21
CA PRO A 49 -2.32 10.65 -4.93
C PRO A 49 -1.22 9.98 -4.07
N SER A 50 -1.62 9.31 -2.99
CA SER A 50 -0.77 8.50 -2.12
C SER A 50 -1.41 7.13 -1.91
N VAL A 51 -0.64 6.08 -2.18
CA VAL A 51 -1.05 4.70 -1.92
C VAL A 51 -0.68 4.34 -0.49
N ASP A 52 -1.67 3.92 0.29
CA ASP A 52 -1.48 3.45 1.65
C ASP A 52 -1.55 1.92 1.67
N ILE A 53 -0.56 1.26 2.28
CA ILE A 53 -0.44 -0.20 2.30
C ILE A 53 -0.46 -0.69 3.74
N LEU A 54 -1.33 -1.65 4.04
CA LEU A 54 -1.36 -2.37 5.31
C LEU A 54 -0.77 -3.76 5.09
N CYS A 55 0.32 -4.07 5.76
CA CYS A 55 0.92 -5.40 5.79
C CYS A 55 0.72 -6.03 7.16
N ILE A 56 0.24 -7.27 7.18
CA ILE A 56 0.09 -8.09 8.38
C ILE A 56 1.30 -9.00 8.50
N VAL A 57 1.96 -8.98 9.65
CA VAL A 57 3.14 -9.80 9.96
C VAL A 57 2.91 -10.60 11.23
N ASP A 58 3.59 -11.75 11.37
CA ASP A 58 3.51 -12.59 12.58
C ASP A 58 4.01 -11.83 13.82
N LYS A 59 5.13 -11.09 13.68
CA LYS A 59 5.71 -10.29 14.76
C LYS A 59 6.06 -8.89 14.30
N LEU A 60 5.82 -7.93 15.21
CA LEU A 60 6.35 -6.57 15.21
C LEU A 60 7.69 -6.44 14.44
N ASN A 61 8.70 -7.12 15.00
CA ASN A 61 10.08 -7.00 14.57
C ASN A 61 10.37 -7.57 13.17
N ASP A 62 9.49 -8.38 12.59
CA ASP A 62 9.68 -8.85 11.21
C ASP A 62 9.58 -7.71 10.21
N SER A 63 8.85 -6.63 10.52
CA SER A 63 8.73 -5.46 9.66
C SER A 63 10.04 -4.66 9.53
N LEU A 64 11.00 -4.85 10.45
CA LEU A 64 12.29 -4.16 10.43
C LEU A 64 13.12 -4.53 9.18
N ILE A 65 12.79 -5.63 8.49
CA ILE A 65 13.41 -6.02 7.22
C ILE A 65 13.10 -5.02 6.10
N LEU A 66 12.07 -4.17 6.25
CA LEU A 66 11.64 -3.18 5.27
C LEU A 66 12.39 -1.83 5.37
N GLU A 67 13.05 -1.56 6.50
CA GLU A 67 13.97 -0.41 6.67
C GLU A 67 15.19 -0.54 5.74
#